data_AF-A0A7I7VXV6-F1
#
_entry.id   AF-A0A7I7VXV6-F1
#
_cell.length_a   1.000
_cell.length_b   1.000
_cell.length_c   1.000
_cell.angle_alpha   90.00
_cell.angle_beta   90.00
_cell.angle_gamma   90.00
#
_symmetry.space_group_name_H-M   'P 1'
#
loop_
_entity.id
_entity.type
_entity.pdbx_description
1 polymer ?
#
loop_
_entity_poly.entity_id
_entity_poly.type
_entity_poly.pdbx_seq_one_letter_code
_entity_poly.pdbx_strand_id
1 'polypeptide(L)'
;MRSPEFAGDTATNYDPAGHFLVLCEGDFDQETASDTQLNGAATAFAWAAQQFHLASGTLGGHRDFADTACPGANLYSHLTSGDLHTRIDALLAAGPVDLQRLCGEEAATKVAAIEAGQ
;
A
#
# COMPACT_ATOMS: atom_id res chain seq x y z
N MET A 1 7.74 -10.35 10.37
CA MET A 1 7.74 -9.52 9.16
C MET A 1 9.18 -9.13 8.86
N ARG A 2 9.56 -9.04 7.59
CA ARG A 2 10.87 -8.49 7.19
C ARG A 2 10.93 -7.01 7.60
N SER A 3 12.10 -6.52 7.99
CA SER A 3 12.26 -5.12 8.38
C SER A 3 12.09 -4.16 7.17
N PRO A 4 11.32 -3.07 7.32
CA PRO A 4 11.03 -2.14 6.20
C PRO A 4 12.24 -1.37 5.67
N GLU A 5 13.34 -1.26 6.42
CA GLU A 5 14.57 -0.57 5.99
C GLU A 5 15.33 -1.29 4.87
N PHE A 6 15.03 -2.57 4.64
CA PHE A 6 15.63 -3.31 3.55
C PHE A 6 14.91 -2.97 2.24
N ALA A 7 15.68 -2.56 1.22
CA ALA A 7 15.21 -2.29 -0.13
C ALA A 7 14.44 -3.49 -0.72
N GLY A 8 13.20 -3.27 -1.16
CA GLY A 8 12.39 -4.28 -1.85
C GLY A 8 12.96 -4.61 -3.23
N ASP A 9 12.57 -5.75 -3.79
CA ASP A 9 12.82 -6.06 -5.20
C ASP A 9 11.58 -5.64 -6.01
N THR A 10 11.79 -4.76 -6.99
CA THR A 10 10.72 -4.18 -7.80
C THR A 10 10.67 -4.77 -9.21
N ALA A 11 11.54 -5.75 -9.51
CA ALA A 11 11.75 -6.28 -10.85
C ALA A 11 12.06 -5.21 -11.91
N THR A 12 12.65 -4.09 -11.49
CA THR A 12 13.11 -2.99 -12.36
C THR A 12 14.52 -2.52 -11.97
N ASN A 13 15.09 -1.59 -12.73
CA ASN A 13 16.41 -1.01 -12.47
C ASN A 13 16.39 0.25 -11.58
N TYR A 14 15.22 0.67 -11.10
CA TYR A 14 15.12 1.82 -10.19
C TYR A 14 15.55 1.42 -8.78
N ASP A 15 16.21 2.34 -8.07
CA ASP A 15 16.62 2.16 -6.67
C ASP A 15 15.46 2.47 -5.71
N PRO A 16 14.87 1.46 -5.02
CA PRO A 16 13.77 1.66 -4.10
C PRO A 16 14.20 2.15 -2.71
N ALA A 17 15.49 2.40 -2.48
CA ALA A 17 15.96 2.95 -1.22
C ALA A 17 15.25 4.27 -0.90
N GLY A 18 14.78 4.39 0.34
CA GLY A 18 14.03 5.56 0.79
C GLY A 18 12.53 5.55 0.45
N HIS A 19 12.03 4.52 -0.23
CA HIS A 19 10.59 4.35 -0.50
C HIS A 19 9.97 3.25 0.37
N PHE A 20 8.78 3.52 0.90
CA PHE A 20 7.91 2.49 1.46
C PHE A 20 7.00 1.95 0.35
N LEU A 21 7.13 0.67 0.01
CA LEU A 21 6.44 0.06 -1.12
C LEU A 21 5.15 -0.62 -0.66
N VAL A 22 4.04 -0.33 -1.34
CA VAL A 22 2.76 -1.03 -1.19
C VAL A 22 2.37 -1.61 -2.54
N LEU A 23 1.99 -2.89 -2.55
CA LEU A 23 1.50 -3.59 -3.72
C LEU A 23 0.01 -3.88 -3.54
N CYS A 24 -0.78 -3.56 -4.56
CA CYS A 24 -2.15 -4.04 -4.69
C CYS A 24 -2.15 -5.21 -5.68
N GLU A 25 -2.70 -6.35 -5.29
CA GLU A 25 -2.80 -7.53 -6.15
C GLU A 25 -3.88 -7.34 -7.22
N GLY A 26 -3.54 -7.55 -8.49
CA GLY A 26 -4.43 -7.45 -9.66
C GLY A 26 -3.73 -6.95 -10.93
N ASP A 27 -4.40 -7.06 -12.07
CA ASP A 27 -3.99 -6.42 -13.33
C ASP A 27 -4.84 -5.15 -13.57
N PHE A 28 -4.35 -3.99 -13.12
CA PHE A 28 -5.11 -2.74 -13.23
C PHE A 28 -5.00 -2.02 -14.57
N ASP A 29 -4.42 -2.65 -15.60
CA ASP A 29 -4.66 -2.22 -16.98
C ASP A 29 -5.99 -2.80 -17.51
N GLN A 30 -6.50 -3.88 -16.89
CA GLN A 30 -7.77 -4.53 -17.26
C GLN A 30 -8.86 -4.37 -16.18
N GLU A 31 -8.47 -4.43 -14.91
CA GLU A 31 -9.36 -4.48 -13.75
C GLU A 31 -9.46 -3.12 -13.05
N THR A 32 -10.59 -2.85 -12.41
CA THR A 32 -10.74 -1.70 -11.52
C THR A 32 -10.27 -2.03 -10.11
N ALA A 33 -9.54 -1.13 -9.47
CA ALA A 33 -9.25 -1.26 -8.04
C ALA A 33 -10.55 -1.14 -7.23
N SER A 34 -10.85 -2.14 -6.40
CA SER A 34 -12.02 -2.08 -5.53
C SER A 34 -11.86 -1.04 -4.42
N ASP A 35 -12.96 -0.46 -3.93
CA ASP A 35 -12.92 0.46 -2.79
C ASP A 35 -12.27 -0.16 -1.56
N THR A 36 -12.48 -1.46 -1.32
CA THR A 36 -11.85 -2.20 -0.21
C THR A 36 -10.34 -2.26 -0.38
N GLN A 37 -9.83 -2.53 -1.60
CA GLN A 37 -8.38 -2.51 -1.86
C GLN A 37 -7.79 -1.11 -1.74
N LEU A 38 -8.49 -0.08 -2.24
CA LEU A 38 -8.05 1.32 -2.10
C LEU A 38 -7.99 1.75 -0.63
N ASN A 39 -8.99 1.38 0.18
CA ASN A 39 -8.98 1.64 1.62
C ASN A 39 -7.88 0.86 2.34
N GLY A 40 -7.62 -0.39 1.94
CA GLY A 40 -6.51 -1.18 2.47
C GLY A 40 -5.15 -0.56 2.15
N ALA A 41 -4.94 -0.11 0.91
CA ALA A 41 -3.74 0.59 0.48
C ALA A 41 -3.57 1.92 1.25
N ALA A 42 -4.63 2.71 1.38
CA ALA A 42 -4.63 3.95 2.16
C ALA A 42 -4.27 3.70 3.63
N THR A 43 -4.76 2.62 4.22
CA THR A 43 -4.42 2.22 5.60
C THR A 43 -2.93 1.89 5.75
N ALA A 44 -2.37 1.13 4.81
CA ALA A 44 -0.94 0.81 4.81
C ALA A 44 -0.07 2.07 4.66
N PHE A 45 -0.43 2.98 3.75
CA PHE A 45 0.28 4.25 3.58
C PHE A 45 0.13 5.19 4.77
N ALA A 46 -1.06 5.31 5.36
CA ALA A 46 -1.28 6.14 6.55
C ALA A 46 -0.46 5.63 7.75
N TRP A 47 -0.42 4.31 7.96
CA TRP A 47 0.47 3.71 8.96
C TRP A 47 1.95 4.04 8.68
N ALA A 48 2.41 3.87 7.44
CA ALA A 48 3.79 4.15 7.06
C ALA A 48 4.14 5.64 7.21
N ALA A 49 3.21 6.54 6.88
CA ALA A 49 3.39 7.97 7.06
C ALA A 49 3.56 8.34 8.54
N GLN A 50 2.77 7.74 9.43
CA GLN A 50 2.93 7.94 10.88
C GLN A 50 4.24 7.35 11.40
N GLN A 51 4.57 6.13 10.99
CA GLN A 51 5.72 5.39 11.50
C GLN A 51 7.07 5.94 11.02
N PHE A 52 7.13 6.41 9.77
CA PHE A 52 8.37 6.90 9.15
C PHE A 52 8.39 8.42 8.97
N HIS A 53 7.38 9.13 9.50
CA HIS A 53 7.25 10.59 9.41
C HIS A 53 7.27 11.11 7.97
N LEU A 54 6.54 10.42 7.07
CA LEU A 54 6.42 10.79 5.66
C LEU A 54 5.26 11.77 5.46
N ALA A 55 5.41 12.70 4.51
CA ALA A 55 4.29 13.52 4.06
C ALA A 55 3.44 12.72 3.06
N SER A 56 2.11 12.76 3.18
CA SER A 56 1.19 12.08 2.25
C SER A 56 1.38 12.54 0.80
N GLY A 57 1.82 13.79 0.60
CA GLY A 57 2.14 14.35 -0.72
C GLY A 57 3.35 13.73 -1.43
N THR A 58 4.10 12.82 -0.79
CA THR A 58 5.18 12.06 -1.47
C THR A 58 4.68 10.77 -2.12
N LEU A 59 3.36 10.53 -2.14
CA LEU A 59 2.74 9.39 -2.81
C LEU A 59 3.03 9.43 -4.32
N GLY A 60 3.44 8.29 -4.88
CA GLY A 60 3.69 8.14 -6.31
C GLY A 60 3.47 6.70 -6.78
N GLY A 61 3.25 6.53 -8.07
CA GLY A 61 3.15 5.23 -8.74
C GLY A 61 4.53 4.74 -9.19
N HIS A 62 4.68 3.42 -9.37
CA HIS A 62 5.96 2.84 -9.80
C HIS A 62 6.46 3.41 -11.14
N ARG A 63 5.55 3.67 -12.09
CA ARG A 63 5.83 4.35 -13.37
C ARG A 63 6.38 5.78 -13.25
N ASP A 64 6.23 6.43 -12.09
CA ASP A 64 6.80 7.76 -11.87
C ASP A 64 8.32 7.69 -11.59
N PHE A 65 8.85 6.49 -11.29
CA PHE A 65 10.24 6.26 -10.92
C PHE A 65 10.97 5.24 -11.81
N ALA A 66 10.24 4.46 -12.60
CA ALA A 66 10.77 3.38 -13.43
C ALA A 66 10.07 3.32 -14.79
N ASP A 67 10.75 2.78 -15.80
CA ASP A 67 10.16 2.51 -17.12
C ASP A 67 9.27 1.25 -17.04
N THR A 68 8.01 1.44 -16.64
CA THR A 68 7.03 0.37 -16.42
C THR A 68 5.59 0.89 -16.58
N ALA A 69 4.67 -0.01 -16.91
CA ALA A 69 3.23 0.27 -16.87
C ALA A 69 2.66 0.18 -15.45
N CYS A 70 3.36 -0.43 -14.48
CA CYS A 70 2.91 -0.50 -13.08
C CYS A 70 2.64 0.92 -12.52
N PRO A 71 1.50 1.21 -11.88
CA PRO A 71 0.57 0.27 -11.26
C PRO A 71 -0.66 -0.10 -12.10
N GLY A 72 -0.61 0.05 -13.43
CA GLY A 72 -1.77 -0.09 -14.31
C GLY A 72 -2.63 1.18 -14.37
N ALA A 73 -3.30 1.42 -15.50
CA ALA A 73 -4.01 2.67 -15.77
C ALA A 73 -5.14 2.97 -14.76
N ASN A 74 -5.90 1.95 -14.34
CA ASN A 74 -7.03 2.15 -13.44
C ASN A 74 -6.57 2.53 -12.03
N LEU A 75 -5.57 1.86 -11.47
CA LEU A 75 -5.02 2.22 -10.16
C LEU A 75 -4.27 3.56 -10.21
N TYR A 76 -3.53 3.83 -11.29
CA TYR A 76 -2.86 5.12 -11.48
C TYR A 76 -3.83 6.30 -11.57
N SER A 77 -5.07 6.08 -12.03
CA SER A 77 -6.10 7.12 -12.04
C SER A 77 -6.49 7.59 -10.62
N HIS A 78 -6.44 6.70 -9.62
CA HIS A 78 -6.70 7.06 -8.21
C HIS A 78 -5.55 7.84 -7.57
N LEU A 79 -4.34 7.68 -8.09
CA LEU A 79 -3.19 8.51 -7.71
C LEU A 79 -3.33 9.93 -8.30
N THR A 80 -3.52 10.02 -9.61
CA THR A 80 -3.52 11.31 -10.33
C THR A 80 -4.77 12.16 -10.08
N SER A 81 -5.92 11.53 -9.80
CA SER A 81 -7.13 12.24 -9.38
C SER A 81 -7.08 12.75 -7.93
N GLY A 82 -6.13 12.26 -7.11
CA GLY A 82 -6.03 12.56 -5.69
C GLY A 82 -6.98 11.77 -4.79
N ASP A 83 -7.73 10.79 -5.32
CA ASP A 83 -8.61 9.92 -4.51
C ASP A 83 -7.82 9.20 -3.41
N LEU A 84 -6.73 8.51 -3.78
CA LEU A 84 -5.94 7.74 -2.81
C LEU A 84 -5.28 8.66 -1.77
N HIS A 85 -4.79 9.82 -2.21
CA HIS A 85 -4.23 10.84 -1.31
C HIS A 85 -5.26 11.33 -0.29
N THR A 86 -6.49 11.60 -0.74
CA THR A 86 -7.60 12.04 0.13
C THR A 86 -7.94 10.99 1.19
N ARG A 87 -7.93 9.71 0.82
CA ARG A 87 -8.17 8.60 1.77
C ARG A 87 -7.07 8.51 2.83
N ILE A 88 -5.82 8.69 2.43
CA ILE A 88 -4.67 8.71 3.36
C ILE A 88 -4.81 9.88 4.35
N ASP A 89 -5.06 11.09 3.85
CA ASP A 89 -5.23 12.28 4.70
C ASP A 89 -6.39 12.13 5.69
N ALA A 90 -7.51 11.54 5.25
CA ALA A 90 -8.65 11.28 6.11
C ALA A 90 -8.29 10.31 7.26
N LEU A 91 -7.51 9.27 7.00
CA LEU A 91 -7.03 8.34 8.03
C LEU A 91 -6.06 9.01 8.99
N LEU A 92 -5.12 9.81 8.47
CA LEU A 92 -4.18 10.57 9.29
C LEU A 92 -4.90 11.57 10.21
N ALA A 93 -5.97 12.21 9.73
CA ALA A 93 -6.80 13.11 10.51
C ALA A 93 -7.67 12.38 11.55
N ALA A 94 -8.06 11.14 11.29
CA ALA A 94 -8.88 10.33 12.19
C ALA A 94 -8.10 9.80 13.41
N GLY A 95 -6.76 9.75 13.33
CA GLY A 95 -5.89 9.40 14.45
C GLY A 95 -4.87 8.31 14.12
N PRO A 96 -4.25 7.68 15.15
CA PRO A 96 -3.26 6.63 14.96
C PRO A 96 -3.83 5.42 14.21
N VAL A 97 -3.09 4.93 13.22
CA VAL A 97 -3.37 3.65 12.56
C VAL A 97 -2.66 2.55 13.34
N ASP A 98 -3.43 1.68 13.98
CA ASP A 98 -2.89 0.58 14.79
C ASP A 98 -2.58 -0.64 13.92
N LEU A 99 -1.28 -0.95 13.77
CA LEU A 99 -0.83 -2.20 13.15
C LEU A 99 -0.73 -3.28 14.22
N GLN A 100 -1.75 -4.13 14.29
CA GLN A 100 -1.80 -5.21 15.26
C GLN A 100 -0.86 -6.35 14.88
N ARG A 101 0.11 -6.61 15.77
CA ARG A 101 1.01 -7.75 15.63
C ARG A 101 0.37 -8.99 16.28
N LEU A 102 -0.17 -9.87 15.44
CA LEU A 102 -0.65 -11.19 15.86
C LEU A 102 0.46 -12.23 15.70
N CYS A 103 0.60 -13.14 16.66
CA CYS A 103 1.59 -14.22 16.65
C CYS A 103 1.00 -15.49 17.29
N GLY A 104 1.58 -16.66 16.99
CA GLY A 104 1.17 -17.93 17.61
C GLY A 104 -0.19 -18.42 17.13
N GLU A 105 -0.94 -19.06 18.02
CA GLU A 105 -2.23 -19.72 17.71
C GLU A 105 -3.27 -18.73 17.18
N GLU A 106 -3.35 -17.54 17.77
CA GLU A 106 -4.27 -16.48 17.31
C GLU A 106 -4.00 -16.08 15.86
N ALA A 107 -2.72 -15.90 15.49
CA ALA A 107 -2.35 -15.63 14.11
C ALA A 107 -2.68 -16.79 13.18
N ALA A 108 -2.44 -18.03 13.61
CA ALA A 108 -2.77 -19.22 12.82
C ALA A 108 -4.28 -19.33 12.58
N THR A 109 -5.12 -19.07 13.59
CA THR A 109 -6.58 -19.03 13.44
C THR A 109 -7.01 -17.93 12.47
N LYS A 110 -6.43 -16.73 12.56
CA LYS A 110 -6.76 -15.62 11.66
C LYS A 110 -6.38 -15.93 10.21
N VAL A 111 -5.22 -16.54 9.98
CA VAL A 111 -4.77 -16.97 8.65
C VAL A 111 -5.72 -18.03 8.08
N ALA A 112 -6.06 -19.05 8.86
CA ALA A 112 -6.98 -20.11 8.42
C ALA A 112 -8.37 -19.56 8.04
N ALA A 113 -8.87 -18.55 8.76
CA ALA A 113 -10.12 -17.87 8.42
C ALA A 113 -10.03 -17.15 7.06
N ILE A 114 -8.93 -16.41 6.83
CA ILE A 114 -8.69 -15.72 5.55
C ILE A 114 -8.62 -16.73 4.39
N GLU A 115 -7.90 -17.84 4.58
CA GLU A 115 -7.78 -18.91 3.57
C GLU A 115 -9.14 -19.59 3.29
N ALA A 116 -10.06 -19.58 4.26
CA ALA A 116 -11.43 -20.05 4.10
C ALA A 116 -12.40 -18.98 3.56
N GLY A 117 -11.94 -17.75 3.31
CA GLY A 117 -12.75 -16.64 2.81
C GLY A 117 -13.64 -15.96 3.87
N GLN A 118 -13.22 -15.95 5.14
CA GLN A 118 -13.93 -15.38 6.29
C GLN A 118 -13.33 -14.08 6.82
#